data_AF-A0A1J3JT85-F1
#
_entry.id   AF-A0A1J3JT85-F1
#
_cell.length_a   1.000
_cell.length_b   1.000
_cell.length_c   1.000
_cell.angle_alpha   90.00
_cell.angle_beta   90.00
_cell.angle_gamma   90.00
#
_symmetry.space_group_name_H-M   'P 1'
#
loop_
_entity.id
_entity.type
_entity.pdbx_description
1 polymer ?
#
loop_
_entity_poly.entity_id
_entity_poly.type
_entity_poly.pdbx_seq_one_letter_code
_entity_poly.pdbx_strand_id
1 'polypeptide(L)' 'AMFPASLPEFLEMVKRDKSRAEAETVFWRDIDEVDPQFSPLFYVQVTNFESSGYSIGISCSILIADLIVGTDFLTKWA' A
#
# COMPACT_ATOMS: atom_id res chain seq x y z
N ALA A 1 -0.72 -5.32 8.72
CA ALA A 1 -2.03 -5.95 8.45
C ALA A 1 -1.83 -7.40 8.03
N MET A 2 -2.89 -8.22 7.95
CA MET A 2 -2.84 -9.59 7.43
C MET A 2 -3.89 -9.72 6.32
N PHE A 3 -3.47 -10.14 5.14
CA PHE A 3 -4.36 -10.42 4.02
C PHE A 3 -4.85 -11.87 4.09
N PRO A 4 -6.16 -12.15 3.96
CA PRO A 4 -6.75 -13.47 4.19
C PRO A 4 -6.61 -14.40 2.98
N ALA A 5 -5.40 -14.50 2.44
CA ALA A 5 -5.02 -15.45 1.41
C ALA A 5 -3.50 -15.61 1.39
N SER A 6 -3.01 -16.69 0.79
CA SER A 6 -1.60 -16.84 0.48
C SER A 6 -1.17 -15.95 -0.68
N LEU A 7 0.13 -15.63 -0.76
CA LEU A 7 0.67 -14.83 -1.86
C LEU A 7 0.37 -15.43 -3.26
N PRO A 8 0.50 -16.76 -3.50
CA PRO A 8 0.12 -17.34 -4.79
C PRO A 8 -1.36 -17.17 -5.14
N GLU A 9 -2.26 -17.34 -4.17
CA GLU A 9 -3.71 -17.15 -4.39
C GLU A 9 -4.01 -15.68 -4.73
N PHE A 10 -3.39 -14.74 -4.03
CA PHE A 10 -3.48 -13.33 -4.34
C PHE A 10 -3.01 -13.02 -5.78
N LEU A 11 -1.89 -13.61 -6.22
CA LEU A 11 -1.41 -13.42 -7.59
C LEU A 11 -2.39 -13.96 -8.64
N GLU A 12 -3.10 -15.04 -8.34
CA GLU A 12 -4.19 -15.53 -9.21
C GLU A 12 -5.41 -14.60 -9.20
N MET A 13 -5.74 -13.97 -8.06
CA MET A 13 -6.77 -12.92 -8.00
C MET A 13 -6.40 -11.72 -8.87
N VAL A 14 -5.14 -11.26 -8.79
CA VAL A 14 -4.61 -10.13 -9.57
C VAL A 14 -4.72 -10.39 -11.08
N LYS A 15 -4.47 -11.62 -11.53
CA LYS A 15 -4.62 -12.00 -12.95
C LYS A 15 -6.07 -11.87 -13.45
N ARG A 16 -7.06 -12.05 -12.57
CA ARG A 16 -8.49 -11.99 -12.91
C ARG A 16 -9.03 -10.56 -12.85
N ASP A 17 -8.74 -9.85 -11.77
CA ASP A 17 -9.12 -8.46 -11.56
C ASP A 17 -8.06 -7.76 -10.71
N LYS A 18 -7.11 -7.12 -11.41
CA LYS A 18 -5.98 -6.46 -10.78
C LYS A 18 -6.44 -5.36 -9.82
N SER A 19 -7.31 -4.47 -10.29
CA SER A 19 -7.72 -3.28 -9.52
C SER A 19 -8.41 -3.66 -8.21
N ARG A 20 -9.30 -4.67 -8.26
CA ARG A 20 -9.99 -5.13 -7.07
C ARG A 20 -9.05 -5.83 -6.11
N ALA A 21 -8.21 -6.74 -6.60
CA ALA A 21 -7.28 -7.48 -5.76
C ALA A 21 -6.31 -6.54 -5.05
N GLU A 22 -5.72 -5.57 -5.75
CA GLU A 22 -4.81 -4.59 -5.14
C GLU A 22 -5.53 -3.73 -4.07
N ALA A 23 -6.75 -3.28 -4.34
CA ALA A 23 -7.56 -2.52 -3.38
C ALA A 23 -7.91 -3.32 -2.12
N GLU A 24 -8.05 -4.64 -2.20
CA GLU A 24 -8.30 -5.48 -1.01
C GLU A 24 -7.06 -5.59 -0.09
N THR A 25 -5.85 -5.24 -0.57
CA THR A 25 -4.62 -5.25 0.26
C THR A 25 -4.40 -3.99 1.10
N VAL A 26 -5.24 -2.97 0.87
CA VAL A 26 -5.16 -1.61 1.42
C VAL A 26 -5.94 -1.58 2.75
N PHE A 27 -5.24 -1.43 3.88
CA PHE A 27 -5.83 -1.25 5.23
C PHE A 27 -5.63 0.19 5.71
N TRP A 28 -5.75 1.13 4.78
CA TRP A 28 -5.42 2.53 5.02
C TRP A 28 -6.54 3.15 5.84
N ARG A 29 -6.18 4.08 6.73
CA ARG A 29 -7.18 4.99 7.26
C ARG A 29 -7.51 6.01 6.18
N ASP A 30 -8.80 6.25 5.98
CA ASP A 30 -9.27 7.34 5.17
C ASP A 30 -8.76 8.68 5.72
N ILE A 31 -8.80 9.71 4.87
CA ILE A 31 -8.46 11.07 5.26
C ILE A 31 -9.40 11.49 6.40
N ASP A 32 -8.82 12.07 7.45
CA ASP A 32 -9.61 12.64 8.54
C ASP A 32 -10.40 13.84 8.01
N GLU A 33 -11.73 13.71 7.96
CA GLU A 33 -12.61 14.76 7.44
C GLU A 33 -12.72 15.97 8.39
N VAL A 34 -12.46 15.77 9.68
CA VAL A 34 -12.57 16.82 10.71
C VAL A 34 -11.29 17.64 10.76
N ASP A 35 -10.14 16.97 10.77
CA ASP A 35 -8.83 17.61 10.83
C ASP A 35 -7.88 17.13 9.70
N PRO A 36 -8.19 17.42 8.43
CA PRO A 36 -7.43 16.91 7.28
C PRO A 36 -5.96 17.35 7.30
N GLN A 37 -5.66 18.49 7.92
CA GLN A 37 -4.29 19.01 8.10
C GLN A 37 -3.38 18.12 8.95
N PHE A 38 -3.94 17.21 9.76
CA PHE A 38 -3.18 16.24 10.56
C PHE A 38 -3.08 14.88 9.88
N SER A 39 -3.57 14.75 8.64
CA SER A 39 -3.39 13.52 7.87
C SER A 39 -1.89 13.26 7.64
N PRO A 40 -1.44 11.99 7.80
CA PRO A 40 -0.05 11.66 7.58
C PRO A 40 0.34 11.92 6.13
N LEU A 41 1.43 12.67 5.99
CA LEU A 41 1.98 13.11 4.72
C LEU A 41 2.71 12.01 3.95
N PHE A 42 3.10 10.95 4.66
CA PHE A 42 3.75 9.77 4.13
C PHE A 42 3.39 8.58 5.02
N TYR A 43 2.99 7.46 4.43
CA TYR A 43 2.67 6.26 5.19
C TYR A 43 3.10 5.00 4.42
N VAL A 44 3.61 4.04 5.19
CA VAL A 44 4.03 2.72 4.72
C VAL A 44 3.21 1.67 5.43
N GLN A 45 2.59 0.81 4.64
CA GLN A 45 1.87 -0.36 5.13
C GLN A 45 2.61 -1.62 4.73
N VAL A 46 2.91 -2.47 5.72
CA VAL A 46 3.35 -3.85 5.47
C VAL A 46 2.17 -4.78 5.75
N THR A 47 1.75 -5.51 4.73
CA THR A 47 0.66 -6.50 4.81
C THR A 47 1.23 -7.89 4.59
N ASN A 48 1.17 -8.74 5.61
CA ASN A 48 1.58 -10.14 5.48
C ASN A 48 0.47 -10.95 4.81
N PHE A 49 0.85 -11.89 3.95
CA PHE A 49 -0.06 -12.92 3.43
C PHE A 49 -0.07 -14.13 4.36
N GLU A 50 -1.14 -14.91 4.30
CA GLU A 50 -1.17 -16.21 4.97
C GLU A 50 -0.07 -17.11 4.41
N SER A 51 0.53 -17.93 5.28
CA SER A 51 1.49 -18.95 4.89
C SER A 51 2.83 -18.49 4.28
N SER A 52 3.05 -17.20 3.99
CA SER A 52 4.35 -16.49 3.76
C SER A 52 4.17 -15.33 2.76
N GLY A 53 5.14 -14.41 2.76
CA GLY A 53 5.21 -13.27 1.86
C GLY A 53 4.49 -12.04 2.42
N TYR A 54 4.78 -10.88 1.82
CA TYR A 54 4.14 -9.63 2.20
C TYR A 54 4.05 -8.69 0.99
N SER A 55 3.14 -7.72 1.08
CA SER A 55 3.11 -6.54 0.22
C SER A 55 3.50 -5.29 1.01
N ILE A 56 4.11 -4.34 0.31
CA ILE A 56 4.36 -3.00 0.83
C ILE A 56 3.47 -2.04 0.04
N GLY A 57 2.55 -1.37 0.74
CA GLY A 57 1.80 -0.23 0.21
C GLY A 57 2.44 1.08 0.68
N ILE A 58 2.63 2.03 -0.24
CA ILE A 58 3.14 3.37 0.06
C ILE A 58 2.16 4.40 -0.48
N SER A 59 1.84 5.40 0.32
CA SER A 59 1.08 6.58 -0.06
C SER A 59 1.79 7.78 0.51
N CYS A 60 1.82 8.83 -0.28
CA CYS A 60 2.47 10.07 0.05
C CYS A 60 1.63 11.21 -0.50
N SER A 61 1.68 12.35 0.20
CA SER A 61 1.12 13.58 -0.35
C SER A 61 1.91 13.97 -1.59
N ILE A 62 1.18 14.24 -2.68
CA ILE A 62 1.76 14.71 -3.95
C ILE A 62 2.49 16.04 -3.78
N LEU A 63 2.20 16.80 -2.72
CA LEU A 63 2.91 18.04 -2.39
C LEU A 63 4.35 17.80 -1.91
N ILE A 64 4.71 16.57 -1.54
CA ILE A 64 5.98 16.23 -0.90
C ILE A 64 6.84 15.39 -1.82
N ALA A 65 6.23 14.40 -2.47
CA ALA A 65 6.93 13.52 -3.37
C ALA A 65 6.09 13.37 -4.64
N ASP A 66 6.67 13.80 -5.75
CA ASP A 66 6.24 13.33 -7.05
C ASP A 66 6.73 11.89 -7.29
N LEU A 67 6.35 11.32 -8.42
CA LEU A 67 6.73 9.96 -8.79
C LEU A 67 8.26 9.76 -8.83
N ILE A 68 9.03 10.79 -9.17
CA ILE A 68 10.50 10.72 -9.26
C ILE A 68 11.09 10.64 -7.86
N VAL A 69 10.67 11.51 -6.96
CA VAL A 69 11.08 11.49 -5.55
C VAL A 69 10.68 10.17 -4.88
N GLY A 70 9.49 9.65 -5.20
CA GLY A 70 9.04 8.34 -4.73
C GLY A 70 9.96 7.20 -5.16
N THR A 71 10.45 7.20 -6.40
CA THR A 71 11.40 6.17 -6.87
C THR A 71 12.78 6.28 -6.22
N ASP A 72 13.28 7.49 -5.97
CA ASP A 72 14.54 7.70 -5.24
C ASP A 72 14.43 7.26 -3.78
N PHE A 73 13.29 7.56 -3.13
CA PHE A 73 12.98 7.05 -1.80
C PHE A 73 13.05 5.51 -1.76
N LEU A 74 12.39 4.83 -2.69
CA LEU A 74 12.39 3.37 -2.77
C LEU A 74 13.80 2.81 -2.96
N THR A 75 14.61 3.45 -3.80
CA THR A 75 16.00 3.02 -4.08
C THR A 75 16.89 3.14 -2.85
N LYS A 76 16.70 4.19 -2.03
CA LYS A 76 17.47 4.40 -0.80
C LYS A 76 16.98 3.55 0.37
N TRP A 77 15.71 3.17 0.35
CA TRP A 77 15.10 2.37 1.42
C TRP A 77 15.39 0.88 1.29
N ALA A 78 15.43 0.36 0.05
CA ALA A 78 15.79 -1.03 -0.25
C ALA A 78 17.22 -1.38 0.16
#